data_AF-A0A437J783-F1
#
_entry.id   AF-A0A437J783-F1
#
_cell.length_a   1.000
_cell.length_b   1.000
_cell.length_c   1.000
_cell.angle_alpha   90.00
_cell.angle_beta   90.00
_cell.angle_gamma   90.00
#
_symmetry.space_group_name_H-M   'P 1'
#
loop_
_entity.id
_entity.type
_entity.pdbx_description
1 polymer ?
#
loop_
_entity_poly.entity_id
_entity_poly.type
_entity_poly.pdbx_seq_one_letter_code
_entity_poly.pdbx_strand_id
1 'polypeptide(L)'
;MSTSPTSVGLGGDGDEIVAIGEVEHAFGVKLDKSHAAQWHTAGDVFASLCQALPSDNCGEDLWPRFAQVLTDQTGVNPKAIEKASPLLSQSRRWVYVADASAVVWIAAAGVMLALVGWAML
;
A
#
# COMPACT_ATOMS: atom_id res chain seq x y z
N MET A 1 19.12 25.35 -6.41
CA MET A 1 19.38 24.05 -5.75
C MET A 1 18.16 23.19 -6.01
N SER A 2 18.30 22.12 -6.80
CA SER A 2 17.20 21.19 -7.05
C SER A 2 17.07 20.28 -5.83
N THR A 3 16.33 20.72 -4.81
CA THR A 3 16.01 19.88 -3.65
C THR A 3 15.07 18.79 -4.14
N SER A 4 15.61 17.59 -4.35
CA SER A 4 14.77 16.44 -4.67
C SER A 4 13.83 16.16 -3.48
N PRO A 5 12.56 15.80 -3.71
CA PRO A 5 11.64 15.50 -2.63
C PRO A 5 12.20 14.41 -1.69
N THR A 6 11.90 14.53 -0.40
CA THR A 6 12.27 13.52 0.61
C THR A 6 11.63 12.20 0.22
N SER A 7 12.42 11.12 0.21
CA SER A 7 11.90 9.77 -0.01
C SER A 7 11.18 9.25 1.23
N VAL A 8 10.16 8.41 1.03
CA VAL A 8 9.47 7.66 2.10
C VAL A 8 10.41 6.65 2.77
N GLY A 9 11.50 6.24 2.10
CA GLY A 9 12.56 5.43 2.71
C GLY A 9 12.44 3.93 2.44
N LEU A 10 11.40 3.50 1.72
CA LEU A 10 11.15 2.09 1.41
C LEU A 10 12.29 1.52 0.55
N GLY A 11 12.81 0.34 0.90
CA GLY A 11 14.17 -0.07 0.51
C GLY A 11 14.36 -1.50 0.00
N GLY A 12 13.31 -2.30 -0.05
CA GLY A 12 13.27 -3.66 -0.58
C GLY A 12 13.65 -4.73 0.44
N ASP A 13 13.73 -4.38 1.72
CA ASP A 13 13.94 -5.34 2.82
C ASP A 13 12.63 -5.97 3.33
N GLY A 14 11.50 -5.62 2.69
CA GLY A 14 10.17 -6.13 3.02
C GLY A 14 9.32 -5.12 3.81
N ASP A 15 9.89 -3.97 4.17
CA ASP A 15 9.17 -2.86 4.80
C ASP A 15 7.99 -2.35 3.94
N GLU A 16 8.04 -2.51 2.61
CA GLU A 16 6.95 -2.10 1.72
C GLU A 16 5.67 -2.89 1.90
N ILE A 17 5.81 -4.20 2.08
CA ILE A 17 4.65 -5.09 2.23
C ILE A 17 3.96 -4.76 3.55
N VAL A 18 4.76 -4.52 4.60
CA VAL A 18 4.27 -4.12 5.91
C VAL A 18 3.63 -2.74 5.84
N ALA A 19 4.31 -1.74 5.28
CA ALA A 19 3.80 -0.37 5.16
C ALA A 19 2.47 -0.31 4.38
N ILE A 20 2.37 -1.02 3.26
CA ILE A 20 1.10 -1.09 2.50
C ILE A 20 0.04 -1.88 3.28
N GLY A 21 0.41 -2.93 3.99
CA GLY A 21 -0.49 -3.69 4.87
C GLY A 21 -1.06 -2.84 6.01
N GLU A 22 -0.23 -2.00 6.64
CA GLU A 22 -0.63 -1.06 7.68
C GLU A 22 -1.55 0.04 7.13
N VAL A 23 -1.31 0.53 5.91
CA VAL A 23 -2.24 1.44 5.22
C VAL A 23 -3.60 0.75 5.01
N GLU A 24 -3.63 -0.47 4.47
CA GLU A 24 -4.87 -1.22 4.31
C GLU A 24 -5.62 -1.41 5.63
N HIS A 25 -4.89 -1.78 6.70
CA HIS A 25 -5.45 -1.98 8.02
C HIS A 25 -6.00 -0.69 8.63
N ALA A 26 -5.22 0.39 8.61
CA ALA A 26 -5.57 1.67 9.23
C ALA A 26 -6.78 2.34 8.57
N PHE A 27 -6.98 2.12 7.27
CA PHE A 27 -8.08 2.69 6.51
C PHE A 27 -9.23 1.69 6.27
N GLY A 28 -9.08 0.43 6.70
CA GLY A 28 -10.13 -0.59 6.58
C GLY A 28 -10.46 -0.96 5.13
N VAL A 29 -9.48 -0.87 4.23
CA VAL A 29 -9.64 -1.13 2.79
C VAL A 29 -8.66 -2.19 2.30
N LYS A 30 -8.88 -2.69 1.09
CA LYS A 30 -7.86 -3.39 0.32
C LYS A 30 -7.51 -2.55 -0.90
N LEU A 31 -6.22 -2.25 -1.07
CA LEU A 31 -5.77 -1.49 -2.22
C LEU A 31 -5.76 -2.42 -3.44
N ASP A 32 -6.18 -1.89 -4.59
CA ASP A 32 -5.96 -2.58 -5.85
C ASP A 32 -4.46 -2.53 -6.19
N LYS A 33 -3.80 -3.69 -6.05
CA LYS A 33 -2.35 -3.85 -6.29
C LYS A 33 -2.04 -4.28 -7.72
N SER A 34 -3.05 -4.41 -8.61
CA SER A 34 -2.84 -4.81 -10.01
C SER A 34 -1.88 -3.89 -10.76
N HIS A 35 -1.82 -2.62 -10.35
CA HIS A 35 -0.92 -1.60 -10.91
C HIS A 35 0.17 -1.16 -9.93
N ALA A 36 0.44 -1.92 -8.86
CA ALA A 36 1.44 -1.56 -7.85
C ALA A 36 2.85 -1.40 -8.43
N ALA A 37 3.16 -2.06 -9.55
CA ALA A 37 4.42 -1.87 -10.27
C ALA A 37 4.62 -0.44 -10.82
N GLN A 38 3.54 0.34 -10.95
CA GLN A 38 3.54 1.73 -11.39
C GLN A 38 3.57 2.72 -10.21
N TRP A 39 3.50 2.24 -8.97
CA TRP A 39 3.62 3.11 -7.79
C TRP A 39 5.07 3.53 -7.62
N HIS A 40 5.34 4.82 -7.86
CA HIS A 40 6.67 5.41 -7.76
C HIS A 40 6.75 6.43 -6.63
N THR A 41 5.62 7.02 -6.27
CA THR A 41 5.49 8.09 -5.30
C THR A 41 4.46 7.77 -4.22
N ALA A 42 4.55 8.46 -3.08
CA ALA A 42 3.54 8.41 -2.04
C ALA A 42 2.14 8.79 -2.57
N GLY A 43 2.08 9.69 -3.55
CA GLY A 43 0.85 10.10 -4.24
C GLY A 43 0.19 8.97 -5.03
N ASP A 44 0.95 8.05 -5.63
CA ASP A 44 0.38 6.93 -6.39
C ASP A 44 -0.34 5.93 -5.47
N VAL A 45 0.25 5.67 -4.31
CA VAL A 45 -0.36 4.85 -3.26
C VAL A 45 -1.57 5.55 -2.67
N PHE A 46 -1.48 6.87 -2.41
CA PHE A 46 -2.61 7.66 -1.91
C PHE A 46 -3.79 7.70 -2.90
N ALA A 47 -3.52 7.82 -4.20
CA ALA A 47 -4.54 7.75 -5.23
C ALA A 47 -5.25 6.38 -5.23
N SER A 48 -4.49 5.30 -5.04
CA SER A 48 -5.04 3.94 -4.92
C SER A 48 -5.88 3.78 -3.65
N LEU A 49 -5.47 4.38 -2.53
CA LEU A 49 -6.26 4.45 -1.31
C LEU A 49 -7.59 5.19 -1.56
N CYS A 50 -7.53 6.32 -2.23
CA CYS A 50 -8.72 7.11 -2.56
C CYS A 50 -9.72 6.37 -3.46
N GLN A 51 -9.24 5.55 -4.39
CA GLN A 51 -10.09 4.69 -5.22
C GLN A 51 -10.74 3.55 -4.44
N ALA A 52 -10.08 3.05 -3.40
CA ALA A 52 -10.59 1.98 -2.54
C ALA A 52 -11.57 2.48 -1.47
N LEU A 53 -11.53 3.78 -1.14
CA LEU A 53 -12.46 4.41 -0.21
C LEU A 53 -13.81 4.71 -0.87
N PRO A 54 -14.92 4.72 -0.12
CA PRO A 54 -16.21 5.21 -0.61
C PRO A 54 -16.08 6.66 -1.10
N SER A 55 -16.83 7.03 -2.14
CA SER A 55 -16.68 8.24 -2.97
C SER A 55 -16.69 9.59 -2.24
N ASP A 56 -17.08 9.65 -0.95
CA ASP A 56 -17.11 10.87 -0.14
C ASP A 56 -15.95 10.95 0.89
N ASN A 57 -15.08 9.94 0.94
CA ASN A 57 -14.07 9.78 2.00
C ASN A 57 -12.63 10.03 1.55
N CYS A 58 -12.38 10.47 0.31
CA CYS A 58 -11.05 10.92 -0.12
C CYS A 58 -10.99 12.47 -0.13
N GLY A 59 -10.56 13.04 0.99
CA GLY A 59 -10.27 14.46 1.14
C GLY A 59 -8.79 14.74 1.42
N GLU A 60 -8.37 16.00 1.27
CA GLU A 60 -7.00 16.45 1.56
C GLU A 60 -6.61 16.27 3.04
N ASP A 61 -7.61 16.18 3.93
CA ASP A 61 -7.47 15.89 5.35
C ASP A 61 -7.05 14.44 5.66
N LEU A 62 -7.16 13.51 4.70
CA LEU A 62 -6.61 12.16 4.86
C LEU A 62 -5.10 12.12 4.71
N TRP A 63 -4.52 13.04 3.93
CA TRP A 63 -3.10 13.00 3.60
C TRP A 63 -2.19 12.93 4.85
N PRO A 64 -2.38 13.77 5.90
CA PRO A 64 -1.56 13.69 7.10
C PRO A 64 -1.60 12.33 7.79
N ARG A 65 -2.79 11.72 7.87
CA ARG A 65 -2.96 10.39 8.47
C ARG A 65 -2.33 9.30 7.60
N PHE A 66 -2.51 9.39 6.29
CA PHE A 66 -1.90 8.47 5.33
C PHE A 66 -0.37 8.54 5.41
N ALA A 67 0.21 9.74 5.35
CA ALA A 67 1.66 9.93 5.42
C ALA A 67 2.22 9.38 6.74
N GLN A 68 1.54 9.61 7.87
CA GLN A 68 1.92 9.06 9.17
C GLN A 68 2.01 7.54 9.14
N VAL A 69 0.98 6.86 8.64
CA VAL A 69 0.95 5.39 8.57
C VAL A 69 2.00 4.87 7.59
N LEU A 70 2.14 5.50 6.42
CA LEU A 70 3.08 5.07 5.39
C LEU A 70 4.55 5.13 5.85
N THR A 71 4.91 6.14 6.65
CA THR A 71 6.29 6.32 7.14
C THR A 71 6.60 5.58 8.44
N ASP A 72 5.61 4.94 9.06
CA ASP A 72 5.75 4.35 10.40
C ASP A 72 6.87 3.30 10.44
N GLN A 73 7.01 2.51 9.36
CA GLN A 73 8.03 1.48 9.23
C GLN A 73 9.44 2.03 8.93
N THR A 74 9.54 3.23 8.33
CA THR A 74 10.83 3.78 7.88
C THR A 74 11.38 4.85 8.83
N GLY A 75 10.56 5.34 9.77
CA GLY A 75 10.93 6.40 10.70
C GLY A 75 11.13 7.77 10.04
N VAL A 76 10.78 7.91 8.75
CA VAL A 76 10.83 9.19 8.04
C VAL A 76 9.79 10.14 8.63
N ASN A 77 10.13 11.43 8.77
CA ASN A 77 9.18 12.41 9.27
C ASN A 77 8.00 12.56 8.28
N PRO A 78 6.75 12.23 8.67
CA PRO A 78 5.60 12.28 7.76
C PRO A 78 5.29 13.69 7.25
N LYS A 79 5.68 14.73 7.99
CA LYS A 79 5.50 16.13 7.56
C LYS A 79 6.47 16.56 6.45
N ALA A 80 7.51 15.76 6.20
CA ALA A 80 8.47 15.99 5.13
C ALA A 80 8.11 15.23 3.83
N ILE A 81 7.02 14.44 3.85
CA ILE A 81 6.54 13.67 2.70
C ILE A 81 5.47 14.45 1.95
N GLU A 82 5.69 14.57 0.65
CA GLU A 82 4.78 15.19 -0.31
C GLU A 82 4.20 14.13 -1.25
N LYS A 83 3.14 14.46 -2.00
CA LYS A 83 2.58 13.54 -3.01
C LYS A 83 3.63 13.09 -4.03
N ALA A 84 4.58 13.96 -4.37
CA ALA A 84 5.69 13.67 -5.28
C ALA A 84 6.88 12.94 -4.62
N SER A 85 6.85 12.71 -3.30
CA SER A 85 7.91 11.99 -2.60
C SER A 85 8.07 10.59 -3.16
N PRO A 86 9.28 10.21 -3.60
CA PRO A 86 9.55 8.85 -4.04
C PRO A 86 9.26 7.86 -2.91
N LEU A 87 8.63 6.73 -3.22
CA LEU A 87 8.48 5.65 -2.24
C LEU A 87 9.86 5.13 -1.84
N LEU A 88 10.69 4.91 -2.85
CA LEU A 88 12.00 4.30 -2.70
C LEU A 88 13.04 5.31 -2.21
N SER A 89 13.87 4.91 -1.25
CA SER A 89 15.19 5.54 -1.14
C SER A 89 16.02 5.14 -2.38
N GLN A 90 17.15 5.79 -2.69
CA GLN A 90 17.83 5.67 -4.01
C GLN A 90 18.28 4.24 -4.45
N SER A 91 17.85 3.18 -3.77
CA SER A 91 18.11 1.78 -4.07
C SER A 91 16.83 0.94 -4.23
N ARG A 92 16.62 0.45 -5.46
CA ARG A 92 15.92 -0.79 -5.88
C ARG A 92 14.38 -0.86 -5.88
N ARG A 93 13.88 -1.68 -6.83
CA ARG A 93 12.55 -1.72 -7.45
C ARG A 93 11.52 -2.54 -6.63
N TRP A 94 10.27 -2.07 -6.63
CA TRP A 94 9.02 -2.62 -6.02
C TRP A 94 8.55 -4.02 -6.49
N VAL A 95 9.46 -4.93 -6.83
CA VAL A 95 9.09 -6.20 -7.50
C VAL A 95 8.24 -7.14 -6.62
N TYR A 96 8.26 -6.98 -5.30
CA TYR A 96 7.67 -7.98 -4.38
C TYR A 96 6.20 -7.75 -4.00
N VAL A 97 5.67 -6.53 -4.10
CA VAL A 97 4.29 -6.23 -3.65
C VAL A 97 3.23 -6.74 -4.64
N ALA A 98 3.58 -6.85 -5.92
CA ALA A 98 2.68 -7.41 -6.94
C ALA A 98 2.39 -8.91 -6.71
N ASP A 99 3.38 -9.70 -6.27
CA ASP A 99 3.27 -11.15 -6.11
C ASP A 99 2.53 -11.58 -4.83
N ALA A 100 2.58 -10.76 -3.77
CA ALA A 100 1.99 -11.12 -2.47
C ALA A 100 0.44 -11.20 -2.48
N SER A 101 -0.23 -10.63 -3.48
CA SER A 101 -1.70 -10.62 -3.56
C SER A 101 -2.31 -11.90 -4.15
N ALA A 102 -1.54 -12.67 -4.94
CA ALA A 102 -2.05 -13.89 -5.58
C ALA A 102 -2.22 -15.06 -4.59
N VAL A 103 -1.45 -15.08 -3.50
CA VAL A 103 -1.46 -16.19 -2.53
C VAL A 103 -2.71 -16.17 -1.64
N VAL A 104 -3.32 -15.00 -1.40
CA VAL A 104 -4.47 -14.88 -0.49
C VAL A 104 -5.77 -15.43 -1.12
N TRP A 105 -5.95 -15.35 -2.43
CA TRP A 105 -7.16 -15.85 -3.10
C TRP A 105 -7.21 -17.38 -3.22
N ILE A 106 -6.07 -18.06 -3.30
CA ILE A 106 -6.04 -19.53 -3.35
C ILE A 106 -6.54 -20.14 -2.03
N ALA A 107 -6.22 -19.52 -0.89
CA ALA A 107 -6.70 -19.96 0.40
C ALA A 107 -8.22 -19.76 0.58
N ALA A 108 -8.76 -18.60 0.14
CA ALA A 108 -10.20 -18.31 0.27
C ALA A 108 -11.06 -19.20 -0.65
N ALA A 109 -10.62 -19.46 -1.89
CA ALA A 109 -11.34 -20.33 -2.81
C ALA A 109 -11.33 -21.81 -2.35
N GLY A 110 -10.20 -22.28 -1.79
CA GLY A 110 -10.09 -23.64 -1.26
C GLY A 110 -11.02 -23.90 -0.07
N VAL A 111 -11.13 -22.94 0.86
CA VAL A 111 -12.03 -23.05 2.02
C VAL A 111 -13.50 -23.03 1.60
N MET A 112 -13.89 -22.22 0.61
CA MET A 112 -15.28 -22.17 0.15
C MET A 112 -15.71 -23.45 -0.57
N LEU A 113 -14.83 -24.06 -1.38
CA LEU A 113 -15.11 -25.35 -2.05
C LEU A 113 -15.21 -26.52 -1.07
N ALA A 114 -14.38 -26.55 -0.02
CA ALA A 114 -14.44 -27.59 1.01
C ALA A 114 -15.75 -27.53 1.82
N LEU A 115 -16.25 -26.32 2.12
CA LEU A 115 -17.50 -26.14 2.87
C LEU A 115 -18.74 -26.53 2.04
N VAL A 116 -18.76 -26.23 0.74
CA VAL A 116 -19.86 -26.66 -0.15
C VAL A 116 -19.85 -28.17 -0.38
N GLY A 117 -18.67 -28.78 -0.50
CA GLY A 117 -18.53 -30.24 -0.62
C GLY A 117 -19.03 -30.99 0.62
N TRP A 118 -18.82 -30.46 1.82
CA TRP A 118 -19.29 -31.07 3.06
C TRP A 118 -20.80 -30.94 3.26
N ALA A 119 -21.42 -29.84 2.80
CA ALA A 119 -22.86 -29.62 2.93
C ALA A 119 -23.72 -30.46 1.96
N MET A 120 -23.10 -31.10 0.97
CA MET A 120 -23.75 -31.91 -0.09
C MET A 120 -23.53 -33.42 0.08
N LEU A 121 -22.93 -33.86 1.20
CA LEU A 121 -22.58 -35.24 1.53
C LEU A 121 -23.31 -35.69 2.80
#